data_AF-A0AAV9Q4N9-F1
#
_entry.id   AF-A0AAV9Q4N9-F1
#
_cell.length_a   1.000
_cell.length_b   1.000
_cell.length_c   1.000
_cell.angle_alpha   90.00
_cell.angle_beta   90.00
_cell.angle_gamma   90.00
#
_symmetry.space_group_name_H-M   'P 1'
#
loop_
_entity.id
_entity.type
_entity.pdbx_description
1 polymer ?
#
loop_
_entity_poly.entity_id
_entity_poly.type
_entity_poly.pdbx_seq_one_letter_code
_entity_poly.pdbx_strand_id
1 'polypeptide(L)'
;MDLQKNGSWKPIRWLLPMGEPRDIPADAQIHNSVIKRMQVIPEYRPGNLIVGGGGRGVRRAPERYGMGGWAPCKWEGDCIRQTFVRQYPPSHDPSGTSRQLEK
;
A
#
# COMPACT_ATOMS: atom_id res chain seq x y z
N MET A 1 6.11 1.49 34.05
CA MET A 1 7.53 1.09 33.98
C MET A 1 7.55 -0.43 33.97
N ASP A 2 8.44 -1.06 33.22
CA ASP A 2 8.59 -2.52 33.11
C ASP A 2 10.00 -2.93 33.53
N LEU A 3 10.11 -3.92 34.42
CA LEU A 3 11.39 -4.45 34.88
C LEU A 3 11.91 -5.45 33.85
N GLN A 4 13.02 -5.12 33.22
CA GLN A 4 13.66 -5.96 32.23
C GLN A 4 14.34 -7.16 32.90
N LYS A 5 14.53 -8.26 32.16
CA LYS A 5 15.24 -9.48 32.66
C LYS A 5 16.66 -9.20 33.16
N ASN A 6 17.28 -8.09 32.72
CA ASN A 6 18.61 -7.65 33.15
C ASN A 6 18.59 -6.71 34.38
N GLY A 7 17.45 -6.53 35.04
CA GLY A 7 17.30 -5.68 36.23
C GLY A 7 17.14 -4.18 35.95
N SER A 8 17.17 -3.74 34.69
CA SER A 8 16.93 -2.34 34.32
C SER A 8 15.45 -2.00 34.21
N TRP A 9 15.07 -0.74 34.48
CA TRP A 9 13.69 -0.25 34.33
C TRP A 9 13.52 0.50 33.01
N LYS A 10 12.44 0.20 32.27
CA LYS A 10 12.06 0.96 31.06
C LYS A 10 10.61 1.44 31.12
N PRO A 11 10.27 2.60 30.54
CA PRO A 11 8.87 3.00 30.39
C PRO A 11 8.10 2.00 29.52
N ILE A 12 6.91 1.59 29.97
CA ILE A 12 6.01 0.77 29.15
C ILE A 12 5.46 1.68 28.05
N ARG A 13 5.66 1.29 26.79
CA ARG A 13 5.02 1.94 25.65
C ARG A 13 3.88 1.06 25.18
N TRP A 14 2.66 1.47 25.48
CA TRP A 14 1.46 0.92 24.86
C TRP A 14 1.35 1.49 23.44
N LEU A 15 2.08 0.88 22.50
CA LEU A 15 1.98 1.27 21.11
C LEU A 15 0.52 1.10 20.67
N LEU A 16 -0.09 2.19 20.20
CA LEU A 16 -1.43 2.13 19.67
C LEU A 16 -1.45 1.11 18.52
N PRO A 17 -2.43 0.19 18.48
CA PRO A 17 -2.56 -0.73 17.38
C PRO A 17 -2.72 0.06 16.08
N MET A 18 -1.86 -0.19 15.10
CA MET A 18 -1.76 0.59 13.85
C MET A 18 -2.89 0.29 12.84
N GLY A 19 -3.87 -0.54 13.23
CA GLY A 19 -4.90 -1.04 12.33
C GLY A 19 -4.35 -1.94 11.22
N GLU A 20 -5.26 -2.70 10.61
CA GLU A 20 -4.94 -3.45 9.40
C GLU A 20 -5.04 -2.57 8.16
N PRO A 21 -4.12 -2.71 7.17
CA PRO A 21 -4.22 -2.01 5.91
C PRO A 21 -5.58 -2.24 5.24
N ARG A 22 -6.21 -1.14 4.80
CA ARG A 22 -7.50 -1.16 4.10
C ARG A 22 -7.30 -1.09 2.60
N ASP A 23 -8.22 -1.70 1.86
CA ASP A 23 -8.28 -1.57 0.41
C ASP A 23 -8.61 -0.13 0.01
N ILE A 24 -8.10 0.26 -1.15
CA ILE A 24 -8.33 1.57 -1.77
C ILE A 24 -9.31 1.36 -2.94
N PRO A 25 -10.36 2.21 -3.08
CA PRO A 25 -11.25 2.19 -4.24
C PRO A 25 -10.50 2.32 -5.57
N ALA A 26 -11.04 1.74 -6.64
CA ALA A 26 -10.39 1.74 -7.95
C ALA A 26 -10.24 3.15 -8.55
N ASP A 27 -11.16 4.05 -8.22
CA ASP A 27 -11.25 5.44 -8.65
C ASP A 27 -10.56 6.43 -7.69
N ALA A 28 -9.84 5.92 -6.68
CA ALA A 28 -9.16 6.77 -5.71
C ALA A 28 -8.08 7.63 -6.37
N GLN A 29 -8.10 8.93 -6.04
CA GLN A 29 -7.07 9.89 -6.46
C GLN A 29 -5.85 9.81 -5.53
N ILE A 30 -4.71 9.46 -6.10
CA ILE A 30 -3.43 9.33 -5.42
C ILE A 30 -2.57 10.54 -5.73
N HIS A 31 -2.06 11.18 -4.68
CA HIS A 31 -1.22 12.37 -4.81
C HIS A 31 0.16 12.03 -5.43
N ASN A 32 0.72 12.96 -6.22
CA ASN A 32 2.00 12.75 -6.92
C ASN A 32 3.17 12.37 -6.00
N SER A 33 3.14 12.80 -4.74
CA SER A 33 4.19 12.53 -3.76
C SER A 33 4.36 11.03 -3.48
N VAL A 34 3.27 10.27 -3.55
CA VAL A 34 3.30 8.81 -3.39
C VAL A 34 4.02 8.18 -4.58
N ILE A 35 3.69 8.59 -5.80
CA ILE A 35 4.31 8.09 -7.03
C ILE A 35 5.81 8.42 -7.05
N LYS A 36 6.17 9.68 -6.76
CA LYS A 36 7.57 10.12 -6.65
C LYS A 36 8.34 9.32 -5.60
N ARG A 37 7.71 9.01 -4.46
CA ARG A 37 8.35 8.20 -3.41
C ARG A 37 8.57 6.76 -3.86
N MET A 38 7.63 6.14 -4.56
CA MET A 38 7.80 4.79 -5.12
C MET A 38 8.90 4.73 -6.19
N GLN A 39 9.15 5.83 -6.92
CA GLN A 39 10.23 5.91 -7.90
C GLN A 39 11.62 6.05 -7.26
N VAL A 40 11.72 6.84 -6.17
CA VAL A 40 13.01 7.13 -5.52
C VAL A 40 13.41 6.05 -4.50
N ILE A 41 12.44 5.46 -3.81
CA ILE A 41 12.68 4.54 -2.70
C ILE A 41 12.16 3.15 -3.08
N PRO A 42 13.04 2.21 -3.48
CA PRO A 42 12.66 0.84 -3.84
C PRO A 42 11.93 0.11 -2.72
N GLU A 43 12.19 0.48 -1.45
CA GLU A 43 11.55 -0.14 -0.29
C GLU A 43 10.13 0.36 -0.04
N TYR A 44 9.78 1.53 -0.55
CA TYR A 44 8.47 2.14 -0.36
C TYR A 44 7.46 1.50 -1.32
N ARG A 45 6.94 0.33 -0.91
CA ARG A 45 6.04 -0.51 -1.72
C ARG A 45 4.71 -0.72 -1.01
N PRO A 46 3.84 0.29 -0.92
CA PRO A 46 2.56 0.18 -0.22
C PRO A 46 1.67 -0.90 -0.84
N GLY A 47 1.36 -1.94 -0.05
CA GLY A 47 0.64 -3.13 -0.53
C GLY A 47 -0.78 -2.82 -1.03
N ASN A 48 -1.50 -1.95 -0.33
CA ASN A 48 -2.86 -1.55 -0.70
C ASN A 48 -2.93 -0.78 -2.04
N LEU A 49 -1.91 0.01 -2.37
CA LEU A 49 -1.85 0.78 -3.61
C LEU A 49 -1.45 -0.08 -4.81
N ILE A 50 -0.44 -0.94 -4.63
CA ILE A 50 0.12 -1.75 -5.70
C ILE A 50 -0.75 -2.97 -5.99
N VAL A 51 -1.13 -3.74 -4.96
CA VAL A 51 -1.92 -4.97 -5.13
C VAL A 51 -3.39 -4.63 -5.36
N GLY A 52 -4.00 -3.80 -4.50
CA GLY A 52 -5.41 -3.38 -4.59
C GLY A 52 -6.44 -4.51 -4.41
N GLY A 53 -7.71 -4.17 -4.13
CA GLY A 53 -8.89 -5.05 -4.23
C GLY A 53 -8.74 -6.48 -3.70
N GLY A 54 -8.12 -6.67 -2.53
CA GLY A 54 -7.71 -7.99 -2.03
C GLY A 54 -6.40 -7.98 -1.24
N GLY A 55 -5.71 -6.84 -1.19
CA GLY A 55 -4.47 -6.62 -0.45
C GLY A 55 -4.64 -6.37 1.05
N ARG A 56 -5.80 -6.71 1.65
CA ARG A 56 -5.97 -6.65 3.12
C ARG A 56 -4.88 -7.47 3.79
N GLY A 57 -4.18 -6.87 4.74
CA GLY A 57 -3.05 -7.50 5.45
C GLY A 57 -1.71 -7.44 4.70
N VAL A 58 -1.67 -6.98 3.45
CA VAL A 58 -0.40 -6.78 2.74
C VAL A 58 0.15 -5.39 3.05
N ARG A 59 1.09 -5.32 3.99
CA ARG A 59 1.79 -4.06 4.31
C ARG A 59 2.76 -3.63 3.21
N ARG A 60 3.51 -4.58 2.63
CA ARG A 60 4.51 -4.33 1.60
C ARG A 60 4.27 -5.22 0.38
N ALA A 61 4.14 -4.62 -0.80
CA ALA A 61 3.90 -5.35 -2.03
C ALA A 61 5.17 -6.11 -2.48
N PRO A 62 5.03 -7.39 -2.90
CA PRO A 62 6.11 -8.13 -3.54
C PRO A 62 6.67 -7.41 -4.78
N GLU A 63 7.93 -7.68 -5.11
CA GLU A 63 8.63 -7.02 -6.22
C GLU A 63 8.02 -7.32 -7.59
N ARG A 64 7.48 -8.53 -7.77
CA ARG A 64 6.82 -8.99 -9.02
C ARG A 64 5.72 -8.07 -9.56
N TYR A 65 5.06 -7.28 -8.70
CA TYR A 65 3.99 -6.37 -9.12
C TYR A 65 4.49 -5.00 -9.60
N GLY A 66 5.80 -4.73 -9.56
CA GLY A 66 6.36 -3.43 -9.92
C GLY A 66 5.76 -2.30 -9.08
N MET A 67 5.59 -1.10 -9.64
CA MET A 67 4.92 0.03 -8.97
C MET A 67 3.41 0.09 -9.22
N GLY A 68 2.86 -0.84 -10.01
CA GLY A 68 1.51 -0.75 -10.57
C GLY A 68 1.40 0.24 -11.75
N GLY A 69 0.23 0.30 -12.37
CA GLY A 69 -0.09 1.22 -13.47
C GLY A 69 -0.86 2.45 -13.00
N TRP A 70 -0.36 3.64 -13.29
CA TRP A 70 -0.92 4.92 -12.86
C TRP A 70 -1.12 5.87 -14.04
N ALA A 71 -2.30 6.47 -14.13
CA ALA A 71 -2.63 7.48 -15.15
C ALA A 71 -2.87 8.84 -14.47
N PRO A 72 -2.39 9.96 -15.05
CA PRO A 72 -2.75 11.30 -14.57
C PRO A 72 -4.27 11.48 -14.51
N CYS A 73 -4.77 12.10 -13.45
CA CYS A 73 -6.20 12.34 -13.24
C CYS A 73 -6.55 13.84 -13.22
N LYS A 74 -5.86 14.62 -12.38
CA LYS A 74 -6.04 16.07 -12.28
C LYS A 74 -4.71 16.78 -12.16
N TRP A 75 -4.69 18.04 -12.61
CA TRP A 75 -3.55 18.94 -12.51
C TRP A 75 -2.29 18.33 -13.14
N GLU A 76 -2.44 17.74 -14.33
CA GLU A 76 -1.33 17.12 -15.04
C GLU A 76 -0.20 18.14 -15.26
N GLY A 77 1.03 17.74 -14.92
CA GLY A 77 2.20 18.62 -14.97
C GLY A 77 2.42 19.50 -13.74
N ASP A 78 1.45 19.61 -12.82
CA ASP A 78 1.63 20.38 -11.59
C ASP A 78 2.55 19.63 -10.60
N CYS A 79 3.63 20.28 -10.18
CA CYS A 79 4.63 19.67 -9.31
C CYS A 79 4.10 19.36 -7.90
N ILE A 80 2.99 19.96 -7.50
CA ILE A 80 2.34 19.81 -6.19
C ILE A 80 1.00 19.10 -6.37
N ARG A 81 0.06 19.68 -7.11
CA ARG A 81 -1.36 19.28 -7.10
C ARG A 81 -1.69 18.06 -7.95
N GLN A 82 -0.74 17.57 -8.74
CA GLN A 82 -1.00 16.45 -9.65
C GLN A 82 -1.48 15.22 -8.88
N THR A 83 -2.54 14.63 -9.40
CA THR A 83 -3.09 13.37 -8.89
C THR A 83 -3.11 12.32 -9.98
N PHE A 84 -3.04 11.06 -9.56
CA PHE A 84 -3.07 9.89 -10.40
C PHE A 84 -4.22 8.99 -9.98
N VAL A 85 -4.81 8.30 -10.93
CA VAL A 85 -5.73 7.19 -10.69
C VAL A 85 -5.11 5.92 -11.21
N ARG A 86 -5.61 4.79 -10.73
CA ARG A 86 -5.13 3.49 -11.17
C ARG A 86 -5.55 3.26 -12.62
N GLN A 87 -4.61 2.86 -13.46
CA GLN A 87 -4.88 2.71 -14.90
C GLN A 87 -5.66 1.44 -15.22
N TYR A 88 -5.43 0.38 -14.43
CA TYR A 88 -6.11 -0.90 -14.55
C TYR A 88 -6.68 -1.32 -13.20
N PRO A 89 -7.81 -2.06 -13.19
CA PRO A 89 -8.27 -2.74 -11.98
C PRO A 89 -7.16 -3.69 -11.47
N PRO A 90 -7.13 -4.00 -10.16
CA PRO A 90 -6.09 -4.86 -9.59
C PRO A 90 -6.09 -6.18 -10.34
N SER A 91 -5.03 -6.42 -11.11
CA SER A 91 -4.89 -7.63 -11.91
C SER A 91 -4.85 -8.80 -10.95
N HIS A 92 -5.89 -9.62 -11.00
CA HIS A 92 -5.92 -10.94 -10.41
C HIS A 92 -4.64 -11.67 -10.85
N ASP A 93 -3.95 -12.32 -9.92
CA ASP A 93 -2.71 -13.05 -10.18
C ASP A 93 -2.83 -13.87 -11.48
N PRO A 94 -1.89 -13.73 -12.45
CA PRO A 94 -1.84 -14.62 -13.60
C PRO A 94 -1.48 -16.07 -13.21
N SER A 95 -1.18 -16.34 -11.94
CA SER A 95 -0.87 -17.68 -11.40
C SER A 95 -2.08 -18.48 -10.91
N GLY A 96 -3.31 -18.11 -11.31
CA GLY A 96 -4.48 -18.99 -11.33
C GLY A 96 -4.65 -19.92 -10.12
N THR A 97 -5.27 -19.44 -9.05
CA THR A 97 -6.14 -20.32 -8.26
C THR A 97 -7.46 -19.58 -8.06
N SER A 98 -8.28 -19.67 -9.11
CA SER A 98 -9.67 -19.27 -9.10
C SER A 98 -10.38 -20.09 -8.02
N ARG A 99 -10.67 -19.46 -6.88
CA ARG A 99 -11.55 -20.06 -5.87
C ARG A 99 -12.95 -20.06 -6.49
N GLN A 100 -13.39 -21.22 -6.98
CA GLN A 100 -14.74 -21.39 -7.49
C GLN A 100 -15.73 -21.00 -6.38
N LEU A 101 -16.56 -20.00 -6.66
CA LEU A 101 -17.77 -19.73 -5.91
C LEU A 101 -18.83 -20.70 -6.42
N GLU A 102 -19.04 -21.79 -5.68
CA GLU A 102 -20.23 -22.62 -5.83
C GLU A 102 -21.46 -21.88 -5.25
N LYS A 103 -22.60 -22.18 -5.87
CA LYS A 103 -23.91 -21.53 -5.74
C LYS A 103 -24.56 -21.71 -4.38
#